data_AF-A0A7C7IGM3-F1
#
_entry.id   AF-A0A7C7IGM3-F1
#
_cell.length_a   1.000
_cell.length_b   1.000
_cell.length_c   1.000
_cell.angle_alpha   90.00
_cell.angle_beta   90.00
_cell.angle_gamma   90.00
#
_symmetry.space_group_name_H-M   'P 1'
#
loop_
_entity.id
_entity.type
_entity.pdbx_description
1 polymer ?
#
loop_
_entity_poly.entity_id
_entity_poly.type
_entity_poly.pdbx_seq_one_letter_code
_entity_poly.pdbx_strand_id
1 'polypeptide(L)'
;MPRFNSRVLALGLISLFVACKGAGSEQNDEFGSGLDLTTPYVNEADIASINEAFSLHDNAPWGFKHVGIDFFPAKSLKPFRTSCAGKVDRVELWQNGEKWQVNIIISCNAEFILLYSFEPFTQDEKTGQDQLAQILIKEGATVEQNEKIGNLIVTTNGGHVHFSLKQNNEFICPKAYFTEAAYQSIMDIIHKKHPDWEMCY
;
A
#
# COMPACT_ATOMS: atom_id res chain seq x y z
N MET A 1 42.15 2.72 86.44
CA MET A 1 42.57 4.09 86.05
C MET A 1 43.20 4.01 84.66
N PRO A 2 43.03 4.96 83.73
CA PRO A 2 41.92 5.87 83.42
C PRO A 2 41.41 5.74 81.95
N ARG A 3 40.46 6.60 81.60
CA ARG A 3 39.67 6.78 80.36
C ARG A 3 40.51 7.19 79.13
N PHE A 4 39.98 7.03 77.90
CA PHE A 4 39.50 8.14 77.07
C PHE A 4 38.80 7.69 75.77
N ASN A 5 37.72 8.41 75.44
CA ASN A 5 36.89 8.36 74.23
C ASN A 5 37.67 8.68 72.94
N SER A 6 37.19 8.18 71.80
CA SER A 6 36.89 9.10 70.69
C SER A 6 35.87 8.52 69.69
N ARG A 7 34.86 9.34 69.41
CA ARG A 7 33.86 9.18 68.34
C ARG A 7 34.51 9.56 67.01
N VAL A 8 34.31 8.78 65.94
CA VAL A 8 34.36 9.24 64.52
C VAL A 8 33.41 8.34 63.73
N LEU A 9 32.18 8.80 63.49
CA LEU A 9 31.67 9.42 62.26
C LEU A 9 31.22 8.38 61.22
N ALA A 10 29.89 8.26 61.13
CA ALA A 10 29.20 7.56 60.06
C ALA A 10 29.43 8.29 58.73
N LEU A 11 29.87 7.56 57.70
CA LEU A 11 29.59 7.94 56.31
C LEU A 11 28.52 6.99 55.79
N GLY A 12 27.30 7.50 55.67
CA GLY A 12 26.26 6.87 54.88
C GLY A 12 26.64 6.92 53.41
N LEU A 13 26.76 5.75 52.78
CA LEU A 13 26.70 5.66 51.33
C LEU A 13 25.26 5.99 50.90
N ILE A 14 25.07 7.17 50.33
CA ILE A 14 23.87 7.49 49.56
C ILE A 14 24.05 6.83 48.19
N SER A 15 23.41 5.69 47.99
CA SER A 15 23.25 5.11 46.66
C SER A 15 22.32 6.01 45.84
N LEU A 16 22.90 6.84 44.97
CA LEU A 16 22.14 7.46 43.89
C LEU A 16 21.74 6.37 42.90
N PHE A 17 20.46 5.98 42.94
CA PHE A 17 19.82 5.36 41.79
C PHE A 17 19.66 6.44 40.72
N VAL A 18 20.60 6.49 39.78
CA VAL A 18 20.37 7.16 38.50
C VAL A 18 19.32 6.32 37.77
N ALA A 19 18.07 6.72 37.92
CA ALA A 19 17.01 6.27 37.03
C ALA A 19 17.36 6.82 35.64
N CYS A 20 17.91 5.96 34.78
CA CYS A 20 17.88 6.19 33.34
C CYS A 20 16.39 6.27 32.95
N LYS A 21 15.87 7.50 32.85
CA LYS A 21 14.73 7.78 31.98
C LYS A 21 15.18 7.36 30.60
N GLY A 22 14.84 6.13 30.21
CA GLY A 22 14.80 5.76 28.81
C GLY A 22 13.92 6.81 28.15
N ALA A 23 14.54 7.65 27.33
CA ALA A 23 13.81 8.40 26.34
C ALA A 23 13.11 7.33 25.51
N GLY A 24 11.80 7.16 25.73
CA GLY A 24 10.96 6.53 24.74
C GLY A 24 11.16 7.37 23.49
N SER A 25 11.88 6.83 22.52
CA SER A 25 11.70 7.29 21.16
C SER A 25 10.23 7.08 20.86
N GLU A 26 9.48 8.18 20.76
CA GLU A 26 8.25 8.19 19.98
C GLU A 26 8.67 7.68 18.60
N GLN A 27 8.44 6.39 18.36
CA GLN A 27 8.51 5.82 17.03
C GLN A 27 7.38 6.51 16.29
N ASN A 28 7.74 7.51 15.49
CA ASN A 28 6.86 8.06 14.46
C ASN A 28 6.69 6.94 13.44
N ASP A 29 5.78 6.00 13.71
CA ASP A 29 5.45 4.93 12.78
C ASP A 29 4.65 5.55 11.63
N GLU A 30 5.37 6.20 10.70
CA GLU A 30 4.83 6.79 9.47
C GLU A 30 4.17 5.72 8.56
N PHE A 31 4.45 4.44 8.81
CA PHE A 31 4.07 3.28 8.01
C PHE A 31 3.53 2.15 8.87
N GLY A 32 2.78 1.21 8.27
CA GLY A 32 2.24 0.06 9.00
C GLY A 32 1.07 0.38 9.94
N SER A 33 0.38 1.51 9.74
CA SER A 33 -0.71 1.98 10.62
C SER A 33 -1.96 1.09 10.50
N GLY A 34 -2.00 -0.04 11.22
CA GLY A 34 -3.15 -0.96 11.25
C GLY A 34 -3.28 -1.90 10.04
N LEU A 35 -2.46 -1.69 9.00
CA LEU A 35 -2.22 -2.61 7.89
C LEU A 35 -0.76 -2.53 7.48
N ASP A 36 -0.20 -3.65 7.03
CA ASP A 36 1.16 -3.76 6.48
C ASP A 36 1.12 -4.05 4.98
N LEU A 37 0.53 -3.16 4.18
CA LEU A 37 0.34 -3.39 2.75
C LEU A 37 1.68 -3.56 2.02
N THR A 38 1.75 -4.56 1.16
CA THR A 38 2.86 -4.73 0.20
C THR A 38 2.53 -4.09 -1.14
N THR A 39 3.45 -4.09 -2.10
CA THR A 39 3.17 -3.58 -3.45
C THR A 39 2.17 -4.49 -4.19
N PRO A 40 1.23 -3.93 -4.97
CA PRO A 40 0.26 -4.71 -5.73
C PRO A 40 0.88 -5.38 -6.96
N TYR A 41 2.07 -4.94 -7.39
CA TYR A 41 2.87 -5.59 -8.43
C TYR A 41 3.88 -6.58 -7.83
N VAL A 42 4.21 -7.64 -8.57
CA VAL A 42 5.18 -8.65 -8.13
C VAL A 42 6.62 -8.13 -8.22
N ASN A 43 6.97 -7.40 -9.28
CA ASN A 43 8.31 -6.84 -9.48
C ASN A 43 8.23 -5.35 -9.86
N GLU A 44 9.03 -4.50 -9.21
CA GLU A 44 9.10 -3.07 -9.54
C GLU A 44 9.51 -2.82 -10.99
N ALA A 45 10.48 -3.59 -11.50
CA ALA A 45 10.98 -3.47 -12.87
C ALA A 45 9.92 -3.80 -13.95
N ASP A 46 8.79 -4.39 -13.57
CA ASP A 46 7.67 -4.61 -14.49
C ASP A 46 6.80 -3.37 -14.67
N ILE A 47 6.90 -2.38 -13.78
CA ILE A 47 6.13 -1.13 -13.80
C ILE A 47 6.95 -0.04 -14.50
N ALA A 48 6.43 0.48 -15.61
CA ALA A 48 7.08 1.53 -16.38
C ALA A 48 6.85 2.93 -15.80
N SER A 49 5.66 3.18 -15.26
CA SER A 49 5.36 4.43 -14.57
C SER A 49 4.11 4.35 -13.70
N ILE A 50 3.96 5.38 -12.87
CA ILE A 50 2.73 5.77 -12.20
C ILE A 50 2.46 7.19 -12.67
N ASN A 51 1.36 7.38 -13.39
CA ASN A 51 1.03 8.69 -13.97
C ASN A 51 0.03 9.46 -13.09
N GLU A 52 -0.71 8.75 -12.24
CA GLU A 52 -1.68 9.29 -11.30
C GLU A 52 -1.54 8.53 -9.96
N ALA A 53 -1.41 9.28 -8.86
CA ALA A 53 -1.40 8.76 -7.51
C ALA A 53 -2.68 9.20 -6.76
N PHE A 54 -2.72 9.11 -5.44
CA PHE A 54 -3.94 9.39 -4.69
C PHE A 54 -4.14 10.91 -4.49
N SER A 55 -5.35 11.40 -4.72
CA SER A 55 -5.78 12.76 -4.35
C SER A 55 -7.29 12.87 -4.22
N LEU A 56 -7.75 13.61 -3.20
CA LEU A 56 -9.15 14.03 -3.06
C LEU A 56 -9.42 15.44 -3.61
N HIS A 57 -8.41 16.05 -4.23
CA HIS A 57 -8.43 17.43 -4.70
C HIS A 57 -8.04 17.56 -6.19
N ASP A 58 -8.58 18.57 -6.86
CA ASP A 58 -8.33 18.85 -8.28
C ASP A 58 -6.97 19.55 -8.52
N ASN A 59 -6.27 19.97 -7.46
CA ASN A 59 -4.96 20.61 -7.53
C ASN A 59 -3.79 19.64 -7.43
N ALA A 60 -4.04 18.32 -7.50
CA ALA A 60 -2.97 17.34 -7.62
C ALA A 60 -2.15 17.59 -8.88
N PRO A 61 -0.89 17.13 -8.94
CA PRO A 61 -0.04 17.37 -10.11
C PRO A 61 -0.60 16.87 -11.46
N TRP A 62 -1.48 15.85 -11.44
CA TRP A 62 -2.19 15.34 -12.62
C TRP A 62 -3.50 16.07 -12.93
N GLY A 63 -3.91 17.04 -12.11
CA GLY A 63 -4.96 18.02 -12.42
C GLY A 63 -6.42 17.59 -12.16
N PHE A 64 -6.65 16.49 -11.44
CA PHE A 64 -8.00 16.03 -11.07
C PHE A 64 -7.98 15.13 -9.83
N LYS A 65 -9.13 14.92 -9.19
CA LYS A 65 -9.28 13.94 -8.10
C LYS A 65 -9.06 12.51 -8.58
N HIS A 66 -8.24 11.76 -7.87
CA HIS A 66 -7.93 10.39 -8.22
C HIS A 66 -7.88 9.51 -6.97
N VAL A 67 -8.84 8.61 -6.80
CA VAL A 67 -9.04 7.83 -5.56
C VAL A 67 -8.24 6.52 -5.53
N GLY A 68 -7.07 6.51 -6.16
CA GLY A 68 -6.21 5.33 -6.24
C GLY A 68 -4.83 5.64 -6.77
N ILE A 69 -4.11 4.61 -7.18
CA ILE A 69 -2.79 4.70 -7.80
C ILE A 69 -2.82 3.86 -9.08
N ASP A 70 -2.41 4.44 -10.20
CA ASP A 70 -2.44 3.78 -11.50
C ASP A 70 -1.07 3.21 -11.85
N PHE A 71 -0.94 1.88 -11.78
CA PHE A 71 0.30 1.18 -12.08
C PHE A 71 0.34 0.75 -13.55
N PHE A 72 1.17 1.42 -14.37
CA PHE A 72 1.32 1.14 -15.80
C PHE A 72 2.49 0.17 -16.05
N PRO A 73 2.25 -1.12 -16.37
CA PRO A 73 3.34 -2.04 -16.66
C PRO A 73 3.99 -1.78 -18.02
N ALA A 74 5.28 -2.12 -18.13
CA ALA A 74 6.07 -1.92 -19.34
C ALA A 74 5.64 -2.81 -20.52
N LYS A 75 4.98 -3.94 -20.25
CA LYS A 75 4.54 -4.93 -21.24
C LYS A 75 3.23 -5.58 -20.79
N SER A 76 2.58 -6.28 -21.72
CA SER A 76 1.41 -7.11 -21.44
C SER A 76 1.77 -8.35 -20.60
N LEU A 77 0.77 -8.90 -19.93
CA LEU A 77 0.81 -10.07 -19.04
C LEU A 77 1.76 -9.94 -17.85
N LYS A 78 1.92 -8.72 -17.31
CA LYS A 78 2.66 -8.52 -16.06
C LYS A 78 1.82 -8.93 -14.85
N PRO A 79 2.40 -9.67 -13.90
CA PRO A 79 1.67 -10.23 -12.78
C PRO A 79 1.43 -9.21 -11.67
N PHE A 80 0.24 -9.28 -11.09
CA PHE A 80 -0.15 -8.52 -9.91
C PHE A 80 -0.50 -9.48 -8.77
N ARG A 81 -0.37 -9.00 -7.54
CA ARG A 81 -0.58 -9.72 -6.29
C ARG A 81 -1.44 -8.89 -5.34
N THR A 82 -2.06 -9.55 -4.37
CA THR A 82 -2.78 -8.83 -3.32
C THR A 82 -1.80 -8.25 -2.29
N SER A 83 -2.05 -7.01 -1.88
CA SER A 83 -1.26 -6.27 -0.90
C SER A 83 -1.59 -6.64 0.55
N CYS A 84 -2.70 -7.35 0.79
CA CYS A 84 -3.10 -7.88 2.10
C CYS A 84 -3.63 -9.31 1.97
N ALA A 85 -3.58 -10.07 3.06
CA ALA A 85 -4.39 -11.26 3.20
C ALA A 85 -5.85 -10.86 3.44
N GLY A 86 -6.81 -11.67 3.00
CA GLY A 86 -8.21 -11.32 3.16
C GLY A 86 -9.16 -12.20 2.36
N LYS A 87 -10.42 -11.80 2.34
CA LYS A 87 -11.48 -12.47 1.59
C LYS A 87 -11.75 -11.72 0.29
N VAL A 88 -11.79 -12.46 -0.82
CA VAL A 88 -12.23 -11.94 -2.12
C VAL A 88 -13.74 -11.82 -2.10
N ASP A 89 -14.24 -10.60 -1.98
CA ASP A 89 -15.69 -10.35 -1.96
C ASP A 89 -16.28 -10.19 -3.36
N ARG A 90 -15.46 -9.87 -4.36
CA ARG A 90 -15.91 -9.80 -5.74
C ARG A 90 -14.79 -9.99 -6.75
N VAL A 91 -15.14 -10.65 -7.86
CA VAL A 91 -14.42 -10.58 -9.13
C VAL A 91 -15.45 -10.35 -10.23
N GLU A 92 -15.42 -9.20 -10.88
CA GLU A 92 -16.43 -8.82 -11.88
C GLU A 92 -15.79 -8.25 -13.15
N LEU A 93 -16.30 -8.65 -14.31
CA LEU A 93 -16.08 -7.90 -15.55
C LEU A 93 -17.06 -6.72 -15.56
N TRP A 94 -16.53 -5.53 -15.76
CA TRP A 94 -17.27 -4.28 -15.70
C TRP A 94 -16.95 -3.40 -16.90
N GLN A 95 -17.95 -2.65 -17.38
CA GLN A 95 -17.75 -1.64 -18.41
C GLN A 95 -17.83 -0.24 -17.79
N ASN A 96 -16.70 0.46 -17.74
CA ASN A 96 -16.59 1.82 -17.24
C ASN A 96 -16.58 2.81 -18.41
N GLY A 97 -17.73 3.48 -18.62
CA GLY A 97 -17.98 4.21 -19.85
C GLY A 97 -17.98 3.25 -21.04
N GLU A 98 -17.10 3.46 -22.00
CA GLU A 98 -16.96 2.59 -23.17
C GLU A 98 -15.92 1.48 -22.97
N LYS A 99 -15.12 1.53 -21.91
CA LYS A 99 -13.95 0.65 -21.71
C LYS A 99 -14.26 -0.51 -20.78
N TRP A 100 -13.73 -1.68 -21.11
CA TRP A 100 -13.81 -2.87 -20.25
C TRP A 100 -12.69 -2.89 -19.21
N GLN A 101 -13.03 -3.36 -18.02
CA GLN A 101 -12.11 -3.61 -16.91
C GLN A 101 -12.56 -4.82 -16.08
N VAL A 102 -11.66 -5.39 -15.29
CA VAL A 102 -11.99 -6.42 -14.32
C VAL A 102 -11.72 -5.91 -12.92
N ASN A 103 -12.75 -5.83 -12.08
CA ASN A 103 -12.64 -5.38 -10.70
C ASN A 103 -12.47 -6.57 -9.76
N ILE A 104 -11.53 -6.43 -8.83
CA ILE A 104 -11.35 -7.34 -7.71
C ILE A 104 -11.50 -6.53 -6.42
N ILE A 105 -12.37 -7.00 -5.53
CA ILE A 105 -12.58 -6.39 -4.21
C ILE A 105 -12.17 -7.40 -3.15
N ILE A 106 -11.26 -6.99 -2.26
CA ILE A 106 -10.73 -7.83 -1.18
C ILE A 106 -10.92 -7.11 0.15
N SER A 107 -11.68 -7.71 1.07
CA SER A 107 -11.72 -7.25 2.47
C SER A 107 -10.50 -7.80 3.22
N CYS A 108 -9.59 -6.92 3.63
CA CYS A 108 -8.44 -7.30 4.45
C CYS A 108 -8.86 -7.64 5.87
N ASN A 109 -9.81 -6.87 6.41
CA ASN A 109 -10.45 -7.07 7.71
C ASN A 109 -11.81 -6.33 7.73
N ALA A 110 -12.41 -6.15 8.91
CA ALA A 110 -13.72 -5.49 9.06
C ALA A 110 -13.71 -3.99 8.69
N GLU A 111 -12.55 -3.36 8.65
CA GLU A 111 -12.38 -1.92 8.46
C GLU A 111 -11.86 -1.58 7.05
N PHE A 112 -10.96 -2.40 6.51
CA PHE A 112 -10.22 -2.07 5.29
C PHE A 112 -10.56 -2.97 4.09
N ILE A 113 -10.70 -2.34 2.93
CA ILE A 113 -11.00 -2.98 1.65
C ILE A 113 -10.00 -2.49 0.60
N LEU A 114 -9.45 -3.43 -0.18
CA LEU A 114 -8.66 -3.14 -1.37
C LEU A 114 -9.50 -3.33 -2.63
N LEU A 115 -9.31 -2.42 -3.58
CA LEU A 115 -9.89 -2.49 -4.92
C LEU A 115 -8.76 -2.55 -5.94
N TYR A 116 -8.86 -3.48 -6.88
CA TYR A 116 -7.99 -3.58 -8.04
C TYR A 116 -8.86 -3.56 -9.29
N SER A 117 -8.70 -2.55 -10.14
CA SER A 117 -9.32 -2.51 -11.47
C SER A 117 -8.25 -2.80 -12.52
N PHE A 118 -8.34 -3.96 -13.18
CA PHE A 118 -7.47 -4.30 -14.30
C PHE A 118 -8.04 -3.68 -15.57
N GLU A 119 -7.40 -2.61 -16.06
CA GLU A 119 -7.91 -1.77 -17.15
C GLU A 119 -7.07 -1.94 -18.44
N PRO A 120 -7.43 -2.85 -19.36
CA PRO A 120 -6.72 -3.06 -20.63
C PRO A 120 -6.91 -1.94 -21.67
N PHE A 121 -7.64 -0.87 -21.34
CA PHE A 121 -7.93 0.27 -22.21
C PHE A 121 -8.57 -0.12 -23.57
N THR A 122 -9.53 -1.02 -23.52
CA THR A 122 -10.21 -1.56 -24.69
C THR A 122 -11.71 -1.33 -24.64
N GLN A 123 -12.32 -1.09 -25.80
CA GLN A 123 -13.78 -1.12 -25.99
C GLN A 123 -14.25 -2.50 -26.49
N ASP A 124 -13.33 -3.36 -26.91
CA ASP A 124 -13.62 -4.71 -27.38
C ASP A 124 -13.93 -5.63 -26.18
N GLU A 125 -15.18 -6.11 -26.13
CA GLU A 125 -15.65 -7.01 -25.07
C GLU A 125 -14.84 -8.30 -25.02
N LYS A 126 -14.39 -8.81 -26.17
CA LYS A 126 -13.57 -10.02 -26.18
C LYS A 126 -12.26 -9.80 -25.40
N THR A 127 -11.60 -8.66 -25.58
CA THR A 127 -10.41 -8.32 -24.79
C THR A 127 -10.73 -8.18 -23.30
N GLY A 128 -11.91 -7.67 -22.94
CA GLY A 128 -12.39 -7.65 -21.55
C GLY A 128 -12.56 -9.06 -20.96
N GLN A 129 -13.16 -9.98 -21.71
CA GLN A 129 -13.29 -11.39 -21.31
C GLN A 129 -11.93 -12.09 -21.23
N ASP A 130 -11.01 -11.80 -22.17
CA ASP A 130 -9.64 -12.30 -22.13
C ASP A 130 -8.91 -11.80 -20.86
N GLN A 131 -9.16 -10.55 -20.44
CA GLN A 131 -8.63 -10.00 -19.17
C GLN A 131 -9.23 -10.70 -17.94
N LEU A 132 -10.54 -11.00 -17.95
CA LEU A 132 -11.17 -11.77 -16.86
C LEU A 132 -10.55 -13.17 -16.74
N ALA A 133 -10.24 -13.80 -17.87
CA ALA A 133 -9.56 -15.10 -17.89
C ALA A 133 -8.12 -15.06 -17.36
N GLN A 134 -7.51 -13.88 -17.18
CA GLN A 134 -6.21 -13.73 -16.53
C GLN A 134 -6.28 -13.64 -15.01
N ILE A 135 -7.48 -13.54 -14.42
CA ILE A 135 -7.65 -13.50 -12.96
C ILE A 135 -7.63 -14.92 -12.41
N LEU A 136 -6.79 -15.16 -11.41
CA LEU A 136 -6.49 -16.49 -10.86
C LEU A 136 -7.30 -16.82 -9.61
N ILE A 137 -7.82 -15.79 -8.95
CA ILE A 137 -8.64 -15.90 -7.74
C ILE A 137 -10.13 -15.81 -8.09
N LYS A 138 -10.97 -16.22 -7.15
CA LYS A 138 -12.43 -16.26 -7.32
C LYS A 138 -13.12 -15.60 -6.15
N GLU A 139 -14.29 -15.04 -6.41
CA GLU A 139 -15.19 -14.56 -5.35
C GLU A 139 -15.46 -15.65 -4.31
N GLY A 140 -15.45 -15.27 -3.04
CA GLY A 140 -15.61 -16.16 -1.88
C GLY A 140 -14.32 -16.82 -1.41
N ALA A 141 -13.22 -16.78 -2.18
CA ALA A 141 -11.94 -17.32 -1.74
C ALA A 141 -11.29 -16.45 -0.65
N THR A 142 -10.43 -17.07 0.17
CA THR A 142 -9.45 -16.35 0.99
C THR A 142 -8.12 -16.36 0.25
N VAL A 143 -7.37 -15.27 0.37
CA VAL A 143 -6.05 -15.11 -0.23
C VAL A 143 -5.04 -14.71 0.83
N GLU A 144 -3.79 -15.12 0.64
CA GLU A 144 -2.67 -14.70 1.47
C GLU A 144 -2.05 -13.40 0.95
N GLN A 145 -1.40 -12.63 1.84
CA GLN A 145 -0.65 -11.46 1.39
C GLN A 145 0.45 -11.87 0.40
N ASN A 146 0.63 -11.08 -0.65
CA ASN A 146 1.52 -11.36 -1.78
C ASN A 146 1.10 -12.52 -2.69
N GLU A 147 -0.06 -13.14 -2.48
CA GLU A 147 -0.60 -14.11 -3.41
C GLU A 147 -0.89 -13.46 -4.76
N LYS A 148 -0.47 -14.11 -5.84
CA LYS A 148 -0.69 -13.64 -7.20
C LYS A 148 -2.19 -13.72 -7.54
N ILE A 149 -2.79 -12.59 -7.90
CA ILE A 149 -4.22 -12.50 -8.19
C ILE A 149 -4.54 -12.52 -9.68
N GLY A 150 -3.60 -12.13 -10.54
CA GLY A 150 -3.81 -12.11 -11.98
C GLY A 150 -2.66 -11.51 -12.77
N ASN A 151 -2.86 -11.38 -14.09
CA ASN A 151 -1.97 -10.64 -14.98
C ASN A 151 -2.75 -9.55 -15.72
N LEU A 152 -2.14 -8.39 -15.96
CA LEU A 152 -2.74 -7.34 -16.77
C LEU A 152 -2.44 -7.56 -18.25
N ILE A 153 -3.46 -7.56 -19.11
CA ILE A 153 -3.34 -7.41 -20.55
C ILE A 153 -3.17 -5.92 -20.87
N VAL A 154 -2.04 -5.59 -21.50
CA VAL A 154 -1.81 -4.25 -22.07
C VAL A 154 -2.11 -4.31 -23.56
N THR A 155 -2.98 -3.42 -24.04
CA THR A 155 -3.31 -3.29 -25.47
C THR A 155 -2.43 -2.23 -26.13
N THR A 156 -2.63 -1.99 -27.42
CA THR A 156 -1.95 -0.88 -28.13
C THR A 156 -2.31 0.49 -27.59
N ASN A 157 -3.46 0.61 -26.90
CA ASN A 157 -3.90 1.85 -26.27
C ASN A 157 -3.31 2.03 -24.86
N GLY A 158 -2.58 1.02 -24.36
CA GLY A 158 -2.03 0.98 -23.01
C GLY A 158 -2.83 0.06 -22.10
N GLY A 159 -2.66 0.27 -20.80
CA GLY A 159 -3.39 -0.41 -19.74
C GLY A 159 -2.67 -0.23 -18.41
N HIS A 160 -3.43 -0.24 -17.33
CA HIS A 160 -2.89 -0.16 -15.97
C HIS A 160 -3.73 -0.99 -15.01
N VAL A 161 -3.25 -1.13 -13.77
CA VAL A 161 -4.08 -1.56 -12.64
C VAL A 161 -4.33 -0.36 -11.73
N HIS A 162 -5.59 0.03 -11.59
CA HIS A 162 -6.02 1.04 -10.62
C HIS A 162 -6.12 0.38 -9.25
N PHE A 163 -5.38 0.88 -8.27
CA PHE A 163 -5.35 0.36 -6.91
C PHE A 163 -5.92 1.38 -5.94
N SER A 164 -6.92 0.98 -5.15
CA SER A 164 -7.49 1.84 -4.10
C SER A 164 -7.52 1.15 -2.75
N LEU A 165 -7.35 1.93 -1.69
CA LEU A 165 -7.64 1.54 -0.32
C LEU A 165 -8.90 2.26 0.15
N LYS A 166 -9.79 1.52 0.80
CA LYS A 166 -10.90 2.07 1.56
C LYS A 166 -10.77 1.74 3.04
N GLN A 167 -11.19 2.67 3.87
CA GLN A 167 -11.41 2.49 5.31
C GLN A 167 -12.85 2.88 5.61
N ASN A 168 -13.62 1.99 6.25
CA ASN A 168 -15.04 2.24 6.55
C ASN A 168 -15.84 2.69 5.31
N ASN A 169 -15.55 2.07 4.16
CA ASN A 169 -16.14 2.34 2.83
C ASN A 169 -15.80 3.69 2.17
N GLU A 170 -14.95 4.51 2.78
CA GLU A 170 -14.42 5.76 2.20
C GLU A 170 -13.03 5.54 1.60
N PHE A 171 -12.75 6.17 0.46
CA PHE A 171 -11.42 6.12 -0.17
C PHE A 171 -10.43 6.96 0.62
N ILE A 172 -9.26 6.37 0.91
CA ILE A 172 -8.23 7.01 1.73
C ILE A 172 -6.85 6.89 1.09
N CYS A 173 -5.95 7.82 1.44
CA CYS A 173 -4.54 7.74 1.06
C CYS A 173 -3.91 6.46 1.65
N PRO A 174 -3.27 5.60 0.83
CA PRO A 174 -2.71 4.36 1.31
C PRO A 174 -1.30 4.50 1.93
N LYS A 175 -0.67 5.69 1.89
CA LYS A 175 0.73 5.91 2.33
C LYS A 175 1.05 5.27 3.68
N ALA A 176 0.28 5.62 4.72
CA ALA A 176 0.54 5.17 6.08
C ALA A 176 0.28 3.67 6.32
N TYR A 177 -0.38 3.01 5.36
CA TYR A 177 -0.76 1.60 5.44
C TYR A 177 0.16 0.71 4.64
N PHE A 178 1.04 1.26 3.80
CA PHE A 178 2.10 0.48 3.19
C PHE A 178 3.19 0.17 4.21
N THR A 179 3.86 -0.96 4.02
CA THR A 179 5.19 -1.18 4.59
C THR A 179 6.16 -0.16 4.01
N GLU A 180 7.19 0.21 4.76
CA GLU A 180 8.21 1.16 4.28
C GLU A 180 8.83 0.71 2.95
N ALA A 181 9.15 -0.58 2.81
CA ALA A 181 9.71 -1.13 1.58
C ALA A 181 8.75 -1.00 0.38
N ALA A 182 7.44 -1.17 0.60
CA ALA A 182 6.44 -0.99 -0.45
C ALA A 182 6.26 0.48 -0.82
N TYR A 183 6.20 1.36 0.18
CA TYR A 183 6.16 2.81 -0.03
C TYR A 183 7.35 3.27 -0.87
N GLN A 184 8.57 2.90 -0.49
CA GLN A 184 9.79 3.30 -1.20
C GLN A 184 9.81 2.78 -2.64
N SER A 185 9.45 1.52 -2.89
CA SER A 185 9.39 0.99 -4.26
C SER A 185 8.38 1.73 -5.15
N ILE A 186 7.26 2.20 -4.57
CA ILE A 186 6.28 3.04 -5.30
C ILE A 186 6.84 4.44 -5.54
N MET A 187 7.44 5.08 -4.54
CA MET A 187 8.04 6.40 -4.67
C MET A 187 9.19 6.41 -5.69
N ASP A 188 10.02 5.36 -5.70
CA ASP A 188 11.09 5.16 -6.69
C ASP A 188 10.54 5.14 -8.14
N ILE A 189 9.34 4.58 -8.35
CA ILE A 189 8.67 4.62 -9.67
C ILE A 189 8.18 6.03 -10.00
N ILE A 190 7.54 6.72 -9.05
CA ILE A 190 7.02 8.08 -9.24
C ILE A 190 8.17 9.05 -9.56
N HIS A 191 9.22 9.04 -8.75
CA HIS A 191 10.34 9.97 -8.82
C HIS A 191 11.21 9.79 -10.06
N LYS A 192 11.16 8.63 -10.74
CA LYS A 192 11.83 8.45 -12.06
C LYS A 192 11.38 9.48 -13.10
N LYS A 193 10.13 9.95 -13.03
CA LYS A 193 9.57 10.96 -13.95
C LYS A 193 9.22 12.26 -13.25
N HIS A 194 8.86 12.19 -11.98
CA HIS A 194 8.33 13.32 -11.22
C HIS A 194 9.01 13.42 -9.85
N PRO A 195 10.24 13.93 -9.77
CA PRO A 195 11.04 13.92 -8.53
C PRO A 195 10.40 14.66 -7.34
N ASP A 196 9.53 15.63 -7.62
CA ASP A 196 8.85 16.45 -6.60
C ASP A 196 7.45 15.93 -6.26
N TRP A 197 7.04 14.79 -6.81
CA TRP A 197 5.72 14.22 -6.54
C TRP A 197 5.68 13.41 -5.25
N GLU A 198 4.53 13.41 -4.59
CA GLU A 198 4.19 12.57 -3.45
C GLU A 198 3.15 11.52 -3.86
N MET A 199 3.02 10.46 -3.06
CA MET A 199 1.99 9.44 -3.28
C MET A 199 0.56 9.95 -3.05
N CYS A 200 0.40 10.96 -2.18
CA CYS A 200 -0.90 11.45 -1.74
C CYS A 200 -0.95 12.98 -1.69
N TYR A 201 -2.03 13.56 -2.20
CA TYR A 201 -2.31 14.99 -2.23
C TYR A 201 -3.70 15.36 -1.70
#